data_AF-A0AAU5TAT9-F1
#
_entry.id   AF-A0AAU5TAT9-F1
#
_cell.length_a   1.000
_cell.length_b   1.000
_cell.length_c   1.000
_cell.angle_alpha   90.00
_cell.angle_beta   90.00
_cell.angle_gamma   90.00
#
_symmetry.space_group_name_H-M   'P 1'
#
loop_
_entity.id
_entity.type
_entity.pdbx_description
1 polymer ?
#
loop_
_entity_poly.entity_id
_entity_poly.type
_entity_poly.pdbx_seq_one_letter_code
_entity_poly.pdbx_strand_id
1 'polypeptide(L)'
;MPAVRLRLVTPPLDRAARQGRFGHGEPCPGHEGLRGPDMGRWAGRTLDEVAAEDPDALRQWLTDPSYAPPGGGESVAALIARTGAHLAGLAPGTYRARVEQAVVRAAVVYALDLPTAAFWRLDVRPETVTALTGRSGRWNLLVGQPDGPEGADPGDASGPDPATRSGPN
;
A
#
# COMPACT_ATOMS: atom_id res chain seq x y z
N MET A 1 -8.93 -24.11 -3.53
CA MET A 1 -9.75 -22.88 -3.36
C MET A 1 -9.11 -21.76 -4.14
N PRO A 2 -9.88 -20.99 -4.92
CA PRO A 2 -9.33 -19.91 -5.73
C PRO A 2 -8.83 -18.80 -4.79
N ALA A 3 -7.67 -18.24 -5.12
CA ALA A 3 -6.98 -17.26 -4.28
C ALA A 3 -7.10 -15.86 -4.88
N VAL A 4 -7.09 -14.84 -4.03
CA VAL A 4 -6.87 -13.45 -4.44
C VAL A 4 -5.38 -13.18 -4.45
N ARG A 5 -4.86 -12.60 -5.53
CA ARG A 5 -3.48 -12.09 -5.62
C ARG A 5 -3.55 -10.61 -5.94
N LEU A 6 -3.07 -9.75 -5.04
CA LEU A 6 -3.05 -8.31 -5.24
C LEU A 6 -1.61 -7.82 -5.16
N ARG A 7 -1.14 -7.12 -6.21
CA ARG A 7 0.17 -6.46 -6.22
C ARG A 7 -0.05 -4.96 -6.02
N LEU A 8 0.31 -4.46 -4.84
CA LEU A 8 0.34 -3.03 -4.53
C LEU A 8 1.68 -2.47 -4.97
N VAL A 9 1.64 -1.46 -5.84
CA VAL A 9 2.83 -0.85 -6.42
C VAL A 9 2.92 0.60 -5.98
N THR A 10 3.96 0.93 -5.23
CA THR A 10 4.20 2.32 -4.85
C THR A 10 4.82 3.07 -6.03
N PRO A 11 4.28 4.23 -6.43
CA PRO A 11 4.87 5.03 -7.49
C PRO A 11 6.27 5.57 -7.09
N PRO A 12 7.06 6.08 -8.04
CA PRO A 12 8.20 6.92 -7.69
C PRO A 12 7.74 8.11 -6.86
N LEU A 13 8.62 8.61 -5.99
CA LEU A 13 8.35 9.87 -5.29
C LEU A 13 8.20 10.97 -6.33
N ASP A 14 7.02 11.58 -6.41
CA ASP A 14 6.84 12.79 -7.19
C ASP A 14 7.55 13.98 -6.52
N ARG A 15 7.44 15.15 -7.15
CA ARG A 15 8.09 16.36 -6.63
C ARG A 15 7.56 16.75 -5.24
N ALA A 16 6.27 16.53 -4.96
CA ALA A 16 5.65 16.90 -3.69
C ALA A 16 6.06 15.92 -2.57
N ALA A 17 6.04 14.62 -2.84
CA ALA A 17 6.47 13.58 -1.92
C ALA A 17 7.97 13.72 -1.55
N ARG A 18 8.82 14.12 -2.51
CA ARG A 18 10.24 14.44 -2.22
C ARG A 18 10.43 15.64 -1.28
N GLN A 19 9.45 16.54 -1.20
CA GLN A 19 9.43 17.66 -0.26
C GLN A 19 8.77 17.30 1.08
N GLY A 20 8.38 16.03 1.29
CA GLY A 20 7.69 15.61 2.51
C GLY A 20 6.30 16.23 2.64
N ARG A 21 5.62 16.50 1.52
CA ARG A 21 4.26 17.05 1.53
C ARG A 21 3.23 15.94 1.71
N PHE A 22 2.21 16.24 2.53
CA PHE A 22 1.04 15.38 2.70
C PHE A 22 0.24 15.29 1.40
N GLY A 23 -0.28 14.10 1.11
CA GLY A 23 -1.09 13.84 -0.07
C GLY A 23 -2.51 14.41 0.00
N HIS A 24 -3.24 14.31 -1.12
CA HIS A 24 -4.62 14.78 -1.26
C HIS A 24 -5.65 13.63 -1.21
N GLY A 25 -5.22 12.43 -0.84
CA GLY A 25 -6.07 11.24 -0.92
C GLY A 25 -6.26 10.75 -2.35
N GLU A 26 -5.15 10.58 -3.08
CA GLU A 26 -5.15 10.34 -4.53
C GLU A 26 -6.03 9.13 -4.90
N PRO A 27 -6.92 9.25 -5.90
CA PRO A 27 -7.76 8.15 -6.36
C PRO A 27 -6.96 6.93 -6.82
N CYS A 28 -7.54 5.75 -6.67
CA CYS A 28 -7.00 4.51 -7.22
C CYS A 28 -8.06 3.88 -8.14
N PRO A 29 -8.07 4.19 -9.45
CA PRO A 29 -9.13 3.76 -10.36
C PRO A 29 -9.34 2.24 -10.35
N GLY A 30 -10.60 1.82 -10.23
CA GLY A 30 -10.98 0.40 -10.12
C GLY A 30 -10.75 -0.21 -8.74
N HIS A 31 -10.11 0.53 -7.83
CA HIS A 31 -9.84 0.14 -6.46
C HIS A 31 -10.06 1.30 -5.49
N GLU A 32 -11.26 1.88 -5.47
CA GLU A 32 -11.59 3.08 -4.68
C GLU A 32 -11.24 2.96 -3.19
N GLY A 33 -11.37 1.77 -2.60
CA GLY A 33 -10.98 1.55 -1.20
C GLY A 33 -9.47 1.66 -0.95
N LEU A 34 -8.65 1.64 -2.00
CA LEU A 34 -7.20 1.78 -2.01
C LEU A 34 -6.71 3.19 -2.41
N ARG A 35 -7.61 4.18 -2.49
CA ARG A 35 -7.19 5.59 -2.64
C ARG A 35 -6.27 6.02 -1.48
N GLY A 36 -5.48 7.07 -1.68
CA GLY A 36 -4.66 7.67 -0.62
C GLY A 36 -5.49 8.14 0.59
N PRO A 37 -4.86 8.33 1.77
CA PRO A 37 -5.52 8.97 2.90
C PRO A 37 -5.86 10.43 2.60
N ASP A 38 -7.07 10.84 3.01
CA ASP A 38 -7.42 12.26 3.01
C ASP A 38 -6.68 12.97 4.16
N MET A 39 -5.87 13.97 3.84
CA MET A 39 -5.11 14.72 4.85
C MET A 39 -5.80 16.03 5.27
N GLY A 40 -7.03 16.28 4.81
CA GLY A 40 -7.82 17.45 5.15
C GLY A 40 -7.06 18.75 4.89
N ARG A 41 -7.01 19.63 5.88
CA ARG A 41 -6.27 20.91 5.81
C ARG A 41 -4.76 20.75 5.69
N TRP A 42 -4.20 19.57 5.96
CA TRP A 42 -2.77 19.33 5.81
C TRP A 42 -2.38 18.98 4.38
N ALA A 43 -3.35 18.63 3.53
CA ALA A 43 -3.08 18.21 2.16
C ALA A 43 -2.26 19.27 1.39
N GLY A 44 -1.18 18.84 0.75
CA GLY A 44 -0.23 19.71 0.05
C GLY A 44 0.77 20.45 0.94
N ARG A 45 0.67 20.37 2.27
CA ARG A 45 1.61 21.01 3.22
C ARG A 45 2.74 20.08 3.62
N THR A 46 3.88 20.63 4.01
CA THR A 46 4.98 19.86 4.60
C THR A 46 4.71 19.55 6.08
N LEU A 47 5.43 18.55 6.60
CA LEU A 47 5.43 18.26 8.04
C LEU A 47 5.83 19.48 8.88
N ASP A 48 6.85 20.24 8.44
CA ASP A 48 7.33 21.44 9.14
C ASP A 48 6.29 22.56 9.14
N GLU A 49 5.61 22.78 8.01
CA GLU A 49 4.52 23.75 7.89
C GLU A 49 3.38 23.41 8.84
N VAL A 50 3.02 22.13 8.99
CA VAL A 50 1.98 21.68 9.93
C VAL A 50 2.45 21.79 11.38
N ALA A 51 3.68 21.36 11.67
CA ALA A 51 4.26 21.41 13.02
C ALA A 51 4.39 22.85 13.55
N ALA A 52 4.69 23.81 12.69
CA ALA A 52 4.79 25.21 13.05
C ALA A 52 3.44 25.86 13.38
N GLU A 53 2.36 25.40 12.75
CA GLU A 53 1.02 25.94 12.98
C GLU A 53 0.32 25.27 14.17
N ASP A 54 0.35 23.93 14.24
CA ASP A 54 -0.34 23.16 15.27
C ASP A 54 0.47 21.89 15.65
N PRO A 55 1.48 22.03 16.52
CA PRO A 55 2.32 20.91 16.94
C PRO A 55 1.54 19.87 17.76
N ASP A 56 0.48 20.26 18.46
CA ASP A 56 -0.32 19.34 19.27
C ASP A 56 -1.23 18.46 18.42
N ALA A 57 -1.83 19.01 17.36
CA ALA A 57 -2.56 18.22 16.38
C ALA A 57 -1.64 17.22 15.65
N LEU A 58 -0.43 17.64 15.27
CA LEU A 58 0.55 16.75 14.65
C LEU A 58 0.96 15.61 15.61
N ARG A 59 1.26 15.95 16.87
CA ARG A 59 1.61 14.96 17.90
C ARG A 59 0.48 13.95 18.11
N GLN A 60 -0.77 14.40 18.16
CA GLN A 60 -1.93 13.51 18.27
C GLN A 60 -2.01 12.56 17.07
N TRP A 61 -1.88 13.05 15.84
CA TRP A 61 -1.89 12.20 14.65
C TRP A 61 -0.77 11.15 14.64
N LEU A 62 0.43 11.49 15.10
CA LEU A 62 1.57 10.56 15.19
C LEU A 62 1.43 9.51 16.31
N THR A 63 0.52 9.70 17.27
CA THR A 63 0.44 8.86 18.48
C THR A 63 -0.91 8.16 18.68
N ASP A 64 -1.99 8.72 18.15
CA ASP A 64 -3.34 8.19 18.21
C ASP A 64 -3.85 7.84 16.80
N PRO A 65 -3.91 6.54 16.44
CA PRO A 65 -4.41 6.09 15.15
C PRO A 65 -5.87 6.46 14.87
N SER A 66 -6.67 6.81 15.90
CA SER A 66 -8.06 7.23 15.76
C SER A 66 -8.21 8.72 15.44
N TYR A 67 -7.17 9.51 15.69
CA TYR A 67 -7.15 10.93 15.38
C TYR A 67 -7.17 11.18 13.87
N ALA A 68 -8.06 12.07 13.43
CA ALA A 68 -8.19 12.48 12.04
C ALA A 68 -7.56 13.88 11.84
N PRO A 69 -6.78 14.10 10.77
CA PRO A 69 -6.29 15.43 10.43
C PRO A 69 -7.45 16.45 10.33
N PRO A 70 -7.27 17.70 10.80
CA PRO A 70 -8.32 18.72 10.78
C PRO A 70 -8.87 19.00 9.38
N GLY A 71 -10.15 19.39 9.32
CA GLY A 71 -10.80 19.77 8.06
C GLY A 71 -11.30 18.60 7.22
N GLY A 72 -11.72 17.51 7.87
CA GLY A 72 -12.32 16.35 7.19
C GLY A 72 -11.33 15.27 6.76
N GLY A 73 -10.10 15.29 7.30
CA GLY A 73 -9.12 14.25 7.02
C GLY A 73 -9.54 12.87 7.53
N GLU A 74 -8.81 11.87 7.10
CA GLU A 74 -9.01 10.45 7.43
C GLU A 74 -8.02 10.01 8.51
N SER A 75 -8.52 9.36 9.56
CA SER A 75 -7.65 8.75 10.57
C SER A 75 -6.98 7.49 10.03
N VAL A 76 -5.85 7.09 10.64
CA VAL A 76 -5.17 5.84 10.29
C VAL A 76 -6.09 4.64 10.47
N ALA A 77 -6.88 4.62 11.55
CA ALA A 77 -7.85 3.56 11.80
C ALA A 77 -8.91 3.46 10.70
N ALA A 78 -9.41 4.61 10.22
CA ALA A 78 -10.36 4.66 9.11
C ALA A 78 -9.74 4.17 7.79
N LEU A 79 -8.49 4.57 7.50
CA LEU A 79 -7.75 4.10 6.31
C LEU A 79 -7.56 2.57 6.34
N ILE A 80 -7.16 2.01 7.49
CA ILE A 80 -7.02 0.55 7.69
C ILE A 80 -8.35 -0.14 7.47
N ALA A 81 -9.43 0.36 8.07
CA ALA A 81 -10.76 -0.24 7.94
C ALA A 81 -11.26 -0.23 6.48
N ARG A 82 -11.13 0.90 5.77
CA ARG A 82 -11.53 1.02 4.35
C ARG A 82 -10.69 0.10 3.46
N THR A 83 -9.38 0.10 3.65
CA THR A 83 -8.45 -0.76 2.90
C THR A 83 -8.79 -2.24 3.14
N GLY A 84 -9.07 -2.61 4.40
CA GLY A 84 -9.48 -3.95 4.77
C GLY A 84 -10.80 -4.41 4.14
N ALA A 85 -11.82 -3.55 4.16
CA ALA A 85 -13.09 -3.80 3.50
C ALA A 85 -12.92 -4.02 1.99
N HIS A 86 -12.06 -3.24 1.34
CA HIS A 86 -11.71 -3.44 -0.08
C HIS A 86 -11.08 -4.82 -0.31
N LEU A 87 -10.07 -5.20 0.49
CA LEU A 87 -9.40 -6.49 0.38
C LEU A 87 -10.38 -7.66 0.60
N ALA A 88 -11.28 -7.55 1.57
CA ALA A 88 -12.30 -8.57 1.86
C ALA A 88 -13.33 -8.72 0.73
N GLY A 89 -13.59 -7.65 -0.02
CA GLY A 89 -14.54 -7.63 -1.14
C GLY A 89 -13.97 -8.11 -2.47
N LEU A 90 -12.66 -8.37 -2.58
CA LEU A 90 -12.06 -8.84 -3.83
C LEU A 90 -12.51 -10.27 -4.16
N ALA A 91 -13.05 -10.45 -5.36
CA ALA A 91 -13.28 -11.77 -5.92
C ALA A 91 -11.95 -12.50 -6.18
N PRO A 92 -11.93 -13.84 -6.23
CA PRO A 92 -10.71 -14.56 -6.59
C PRO A 92 -10.19 -14.14 -7.97
N GLY A 93 -8.89 -13.89 -8.07
CA GLY A 93 -8.28 -13.31 -9.27
C GLY A 93 -6.93 -12.66 -8.98
N THR A 94 -6.32 -12.09 -10.02
CA THR A 94 -5.07 -11.34 -9.95
C THR A 94 -5.34 -9.86 -10.23
N TYR A 95 -4.84 -9.00 -9.33
CA TYR A 95 -5.04 -7.55 -9.35
C TYR A 95 -3.71 -6.83 -9.21
N ARG A 96 -3.63 -5.63 -9.78
CA ARG A 96 -2.47 -4.74 -9.63
C ARG A 96 -2.98 -3.31 -9.44
N ALA A 97 -2.54 -2.66 -8.37
CA ALA A 97 -2.98 -1.32 -8.02
C ALA A 97 -1.76 -0.43 -7.72
N ARG A 98 -1.71 0.76 -8.32
CA ARG A 98 -0.75 1.80 -7.92
C ARG A 98 -1.33 2.56 -6.74
N VAL A 99 -0.60 2.63 -5.64
CA VAL A 99 -1.10 3.17 -4.37
C VAL A 99 -0.02 3.94 -3.62
N GLU A 100 -0.43 4.87 -2.76
CA GLU A 100 0.48 5.55 -1.83
C GLU A 100 1.04 4.59 -0.77
N GLN A 101 2.20 4.92 -0.21
CA GLN A 101 2.88 4.14 0.84
C GLN A 101 1.97 3.92 2.06
N ALA A 102 1.15 4.91 2.42
CA ALA A 102 0.19 4.81 3.52
C ALA A 102 -0.82 3.67 3.30
N VAL A 103 -1.28 3.46 2.07
CA VAL A 103 -2.23 2.38 1.74
C VAL A 103 -1.57 1.01 1.86
N VAL A 104 -0.30 0.89 1.46
CA VAL A 104 0.46 -0.36 1.66
C VAL A 104 0.58 -0.69 3.14
N ARG A 105 0.91 0.30 3.99
CA ARG A 105 0.96 0.12 5.45
C ARG A 105 -0.39 -0.33 6.00
N ALA A 106 -1.48 0.32 5.58
CA ALA A 106 -2.84 -0.04 5.99
C ALA A 106 -3.20 -1.49 5.58
N ALA A 107 -2.88 -1.87 4.35
CA ALA A 107 -3.09 -3.22 3.85
C ALA A 107 -2.31 -4.27 4.64
N VAL A 108 -1.04 -4.00 4.99
CA VAL A 108 -0.20 -4.88 5.81
C VAL A 108 -0.80 -5.05 7.21
N VAL A 109 -1.18 -3.94 7.85
CA VAL A 109 -1.78 -3.95 9.20
C VAL A 109 -3.07 -4.77 9.22
N TYR A 110 -3.96 -4.56 8.26
CA TYR A 110 -5.19 -5.34 8.14
C TYR A 110 -4.91 -6.82 7.84
N ALA A 111 -4.10 -7.10 6.81
CA ALA A 111 -3.88 -8.45 6.30
C ALA A 111 -3.26 -9.41 7.34
N LEU A 112 -2.41 -8.87 8.22
CA LEU A 112 -1.73 -9.62 9.26
C LEU A 112 -2.35 -9.45 10.65
N ASP A 113 -3.50 -8.76 10.76
CA ASP A 113 -4.17 -8.46 12.03
C ASP A 113 -3.23 -7.81 13.07
N LEU A 114 -2.42 -6.85 12.61
CA LEU A 114 -1.46 -6.14 13.46
C LEU A 114 -2.15 -5.06 14.29
N PRO A 115 -1.60 -4.71 15.48
CA PRO A 115 -2.03 -3.50 16.18
C PRO A 115 -1.93 -2.27 15.27
N THR A 116 -2.93 -1.38 15.31
CA THR A 116 -2.99 -0.17 14.45
C THR A 116 -1.73 0.69 14.53
N ALA A 117 -1.11 0.77 15.71
CA ALA A 117 0.14 1.50 15.93
C ALA A 117 1.34 0.97 15.10
N ALA A 118 1.29 -0.27 14.60
CA ALA A 118 2.31 -0.79 13.69
C ALA A 118 2.38 0.01 12.37
N PHE A 119 1.30 0.70 12.00
CA PHE A 119 1.25 1.55 10.81
C PHE A 119 2.45 2.52 10.70
N TRP A 120 2.81 3.18 11.80
CA TRP A 120 3.93 4.14 11.83
C TRP A 120 5.32 3.49 11.82
N ARG A 121 5.39 2.18 12.07
CA ARG A 121 6.64 1.43 12.17
C ARG A 121 6.99 0.68 10.88
N LEU A 122 6.09 0.66 9.91
CA LEU A 122 6.28 -0.01 8.63
C LEU A 122 6.95 0.93 7.64
N ASP A 123 8.17 0.60 7.23
CA ASP A 123 8.81 1.31 6.12
C ASP A 123 8.37 0.74 4.78
N VAL A 124 7.97 1.62 3.86
CA VAL A 124 7.51 1.25 2.52
C VAL A 124 8.27 2.12 1.54
N ARG A 125 9.18 1.49 0.82
CA ARG A 125 10.02 2.19 -0.15
C ARG A 125 9.22 2.51 -1.42
N PRO A 126 9.44 3.68 -2.03
CA PRO A 126 8.95 3.98 -3.38
C PRO A 126 9.44 2.93 -4.39
N GLU A 127 8.73 2.79 -5.50
CA GLU A 127 9.09 1.88 -6.60
C GLU A 127 9.24 0.40 -6.18
N THR A 128 8.54 0.01 -5.11
CA THR A 128 8.46 -1.38 -4.68
C THR A 128 7.06 -1.95 -4.85
N VAL A 129 7.02 -3.28 -4.92
CA VAL A 129 5.81 -4.09 -4.96
C VAL A 129 5.67 -4.82 -3.63
N THR A 130 4.49 -4.68 -3.03
CA THR A 130 4.01 -5.54 -1.95
C THR A 130 2.89 -6.41 -2.50
N ALA A 131 3.10 -7.73 -2.52
CA ALA A 131 2.11 -8.69 -3.00
C ALA A 131 1.37 -9.34 -1.82
N LEU A 132 0.05 -9.32 -1.89
CA LEU A 132 -0.85 -9.96 -0.95
C LEU A 132 -1.48 -11.18 -1.63
N THR A 133 -1.40 -12.35 -0.98
CA THR A 133 -2.11 -13.55 -1.43
C THR A 133 -3.10 -14.00 -0.38
N GLY A 134 -4.39 -13.91 -0.70
CA GLY A 134 -5.52 -14.18 0.20
C GLY A 134 -6.21 -15.50 -0.11
N ARG A 135 -6.49 -16.29 0.94
CA ARG A 135 -7.32 -17.51 0.89
C ARG A 135 -8.20 -17.58 2.14
N SER A 136 -9.52 -17.61 1.96
CA SER A 136 -10.49 -17.75 3.05
C SER A 136 -10.25 -16.76 4.21
N GLY A 137 -10.05 -15.48 3.88
CA GLY A 137 -9.79 -14.42 4.85
C GLY A 137 -8.37 -14.37 5.43
N ARG A 138 -7.51 -15.36 5.16
CA ARG A 138 -6.10 -15.35 5.57
C ARG A 138 -5.23 -14.79 4.45
N TRP A 139 -4.34 -13.87 4.80
CA TRP A 139 -3.41 -13.24 3.86
C TRP A 139 -1.97 -13.64 4.14
N ASN A 140 -1.17 -13.73 3.07
CA ASN A 140 0.28 -13.79 3.13
C ASN A 140 0.85 -12.60 2.36
N LEU A 141 2.00 -12.11 2.80
CA LEU A 141 2.67 -10.95 2.20
C LEU A 141 4.03 -11.32 1.62
N LEU A 142 4.33 -10.77 0.45
CA LEU A 142 5.70 -10.62 -0.06
C LEU A 142 5.97 -9.12 -0.15
N VAL A 143 6.96 -8.63 0.59
CA VAL A 143 7.23 -7.18 0.73
C VAL A 143 8.48 -6.75 -0.04
N GLY A 144 8.47 -5.51 -0.53
CA GLY A 144 9.67 -4.79 -0.95
C GLY A 144 10.38 -5.30 -2.21
N GLN A 145 9.68 -6.04 -3.08
CA GLN A 145 10.24 -6.45 -4.37
C GLN A 145 10.38 -5.25 -5.30
N PRO A 146 11.41 -5.16 -6.14
CA PRO A 146 11.44 -4.15 -7.20
C PRO A 146 10.21 -4.30 -8.12
N ASP A 147 9.67 -3.19 -8.62
CA ASP A 147 8.67 -3.26 -9.69
C ASP A 147 9.35 -3.75 -10.97
N GLY A 148 9.20 -5.05 -11.26
CA GLY A 148 9.67 -5.67 -12.50
C GLY A 148 8.87 -5.18 -13.72
N PRO A 149 9.34 -5.46 -14.94
CA PRO A 149 8.63 -5.07 -16.16
C PRO A 149 7.20 -5.62 -16.16
N GLU A 150 6.26 -4.77 -16.54
CA GLU A 150 4.82 -5.05 -16.56
C GLU A 150 4.54 -6.29 -17.45
N GLY A 151 4.30 -7.45 -16.82
CA GLY A 151 4.04 -8.71 -17.51
C GLY A 151 4.82 -9.94 -17.03
N ALA A 152 5.88 -9.77 -16.22
CA ALA A 152 6.56 -10.91 -15.61
C ALA A 152 5.83 -11.37 -14.34
N ASP A 153 4.81 -12.22 -14.50
CA ASP A 153 4.27 -12.97 -13.36
C ASP A 153 5.37 -13.96 -12.90
N PRO A 154 5.81 -13.97 -11.64
CA PRO A 154 6.84 -14.91 -11.16
C PRO A 154 6.44 -16.40 -11.26
N GLY A 155 5.25 -16.72 -11.78
CA GLY A 155 4.82 -18.07 -12.14
C GLY A 155 5.27 -18.56 -13.52
N ASP A 156 5.74 -17.67 -14.42
CA ASP A 156 6.16 -18.04 -15.79
C ASP A 156 7.66 -18.36 -15.91
N ALA A 157 8.41 -18.30 -14.81
CA ALA A 157 9.81 -18.72 -14.78
C ALA A 157 9.96 -20.25 -14.65
N SER A 158 9.26 -21.02 -15.48
CA SER A 158 9.71 -22.37 -15.86
C SER A 158 10.45 -22.23 -17.18
N GLY A 159 11.72 -21.82 -17.10
CA GLY A 159 12.62 -21.91 -18.25
C GLY A 159 12.78 -23.38 -18.67
N PRO A 160 12.89 -23.68 -19.97
CA PRO A 160 13.10 -25.04 -20.42
C PRO A 160 14.41 -25.59 -19.85
N ASP A 161 14.32 -26.81 -19.30
CA ASP A 161 15.42 -27.61 -18.77
C ASP A 161 16.57 -27.69 -19.81
N PRO A 162 17.82 -27.35 -19.48
CA PRO A 162 18.94 -27.38 -20.43
C PRO A 162 19.41 -28.80 -20.82
N ALA A 163 18.56 -29.82 -20.66
CA ALA A 163 18.87 -31.22 -20.91
C ALA A 163 18.04 -31.80 -22.07
N THR A 164 18.10 -31.18 -23.26
CA THR A 164 17.78 -31.91 -24.51
C THR A 164 18.53 -31.31 -25.71
N ARG A 165 19.86 -31.41 -25.70
CA ARG A 165 20.64 -31.51 -26.94
C ARG A 165 21.43 -32.82 -26.96
N SER A 166 20.70 -33.92 -27.09
CA SER A 166 21.24 -35.16 -27.66
C SER A 166 20.80 -35.20 -29.13
N GLY A 167 21.71 -34.84 -30.02
CA GLY A 167 21.64 -35.26 -31.42
C GLY A 167 22.63 -36.41 -31.63
N PRO A 168 22.21 -37.57 -32.14
CA PRO A 168 23.13 -38.52 -32.74
C PRO A 168 23.20 -38.31 -34.26
N ASN A 169 24.46 -38.32 -34.72
CA ASN A 169 24.99 -38.49 -36.08
C ASN A 169 24.85 -37.33 -37.07
#